data_AF-A0A6A0A7B8-F1
#
_entry.id   AF-A0A6A0A7B8-F1
#
_cell.length_a   1.000
_cell.length_b   1.000
_cell.length_c   1.000
_cell.angle_alpha   90.00
_cell.angle_beta   90.00
_cell.angle_gamma   90.00
#
_symmetry.space_group_name_H-M   'P 1'
#
loop_
_entity.id
_entity.type
_entity.pdbx_description
1 polymer ?
#
loop_
_entity_poly.entity_id
_entity_poly.type
_entity_poly.pdbx_seq_one_letter_code
_entity_poly.pdbx_strand_id
1 'polypeptide(L)' 'MPVIEVWRAKQVIFMKRSMASGYAGQDNPVFYKSNTSMLLGDSKKTVDALVTAVAPHCRVVCDIPVKA' A
#
# COMPACT_ATOMS: atom_id res chain seq x y z
N MET A 1 0.88 -23.49 0.31
CA MET A 1 0.74 -22.27 -0.51
C MET A 1 1.97 -21.40 -0.26
N PRO A 2 2.81 -21.14 -1.27
CA PRO A 2 3.92 -20.20 -1.11
C PRO A 2 3.36 -18.78 -0.90
N VAL A 3 3.97 -18.00 0.00
CA VAL A 3 3.54 -16.64 0.35
C VAL A 3 4.74 -15.69 0.33
N ILE A 4 4.47 -14.41 0.10
CA ILE A 4 5.49 -13.37 0.14
C ILE A 4 5.77 -13.00 1.60
N GLU A 5 7.02 -13.11 2.03
CA GLU A 5 7.47 -12.82 3.40
C GLU A 5 7.61 -11.31 3.67
N VAL A 6 6.52 -10.56 3.48
CA VAL A 6 6.50 -9.09 3.59
C VAL A 6 6.98 -8.57 4.95
N TRP A 7 6.85 -9.37 6.02
CA TRP A 7 7.25 -9.00 7.37
C TRP A 7 8.77 -8.85 7.56
N ARG A 8 9.60 -9.34 6.63
CA ARG A 8 11.05 -9.12 6.66
C ARG A 8 11.45 -7.70 6.23
N ALA A 9 10.55 -6.93 5.63
CA ALA A 9 10.82 -5.56 5.23
C ALA A 9 10.94 -4.63 6.45
N LYS A 10 11.70 -3.54 6.29
CA LYS A 10 11.86 -2.52 7.33
C LYS A 10 10.53 -1.87 7.71
N GLN A 11 9.68 -1.60 6.73
CA GLN A 11 8.36 -1.03 6.91
C GLN A 11 7.40 -1.58 5.86
N VAL A 12 6.17 -1.90 6.28
CA VAL A 12 5.12 -2.47 5.44
C VAL A 12 3.90 -1.56 5.52
N ILE A 13 3.33 -1.21 4.37
CA ILE A 13 2.11 -0.41 4.29
C ILE A 13 1.03 -1.24 3.62
N PHE A 14 -0.07 -1.51 4.32
CA PHE A 14 -1.24 -2.16 3.73
C PHE A 14 -2.27 -1.14 3.31
N MET A 15 -2.65 -1.19 2.03
CA MET A 15 -3.71 -0.36 1.46
C MET A 15 -4.98 -1.21 1.30
N LYS A 16 -6.01 -0.94 2.09
CA LYS A 16 -7.31 -1.62 1.99
C LYS A 16 -8.44 -0.75 2.56
N ARG A 17 -9.69 -1.12 2.27
CA ARG A 17 -10.87 -0.31 2.64
C ARG A 17 -11.24 -0.33 4.13
N SER A 18 -11.05 -1.45 4.80
CA SER A 18 -11.43 -1.68 6.21
C SER A 18 -10.50 -2.73 6.83
N MET A 19 -10.67 -3.17 8.08
CA MET A 19 -9.91 -4.30 8.66
C MET A 19 -10.45 -5.69 8.27
N ALA A 20 -11.44 -5.78 7.39
CA ALA A 20 -12.09 -7.05 7.04
C ALA A 20 -11.13 -8.11 6.50
N SER A 21 -11.44 -9.36 6.78
CA SER A 21 -10.70 -10.53 6.28
C SER A 21 -10.80 -10.66 4.76
N GLY A 22 -9.83 -11.37 4.19
CA GLY A 22 -9.80 -11.68 2.76
C GLY A 22 -10.70 -12.86 2.40
N TYR A 23 -10.47 -13.44 1.23
CA TYR A 23 -11.22 -14.60 0.73
C TYR A 23 -11.24 -15.79 1.70
N ALA A 24 -10.15 -16.01 2.45
CA ALA A 24 -10.05 -17.10 3.42
C ALA A 24 -10.83 -16.86 4.73
N GLY A 25 -11.45 -15.68 4.92
CA GLY A 25 -12.29 -15.38 6.08
C GLY A 25 -11.53 -15.22 7.40
N GLN A 26 -10.21 -15.40 7.44
CA GLN A 26 -9.37 -15.23 8.63
C GLN A 26 -8.57 -13.91 8.61
N ASP A 27 -8.27 -13.41 9.80
CA ASP A 27 -7.44 -12.23 10.01
C ASP A 27 -5.95 -12.52 9.80
N ASN A 28 -5.23 -11.52 9.28
CA ASN A 28 -3.80 -11.66 9.01
C ASN A 28 -2.96 -11.14 10.19
N PRO A 29 -2.10 -11.97 10.82
CA PRO A 29 -1.24 -11.54 11.93
C PRO A 29 -0.23 -10.45 11.54
N VAL A 30 0.07 -10.29 10.24
CA VAL A 30 0.99 -9.25 9.76
C VAL A 30 0.44 -7.84 10.00
N PHE A 31 -0.89 -7.67 10.09
CA PHE A 31 -1.51 -6.36 10.34
C PHE A 31 -1.17 -5.77 11.72
N TYR A 32 -0.80 -6.61 12.68
CA TYR A 32 -0.55 -6.20 14.07
C TYR A 32 0.95 -6.09 14.40
N LYS A 33 1.84 -6.29 13.42
CA LYS A 33 3.29 -6.13 13.65
C LYS A 33 3.64 -4.65 13.77
N SER A 34 4.65 -4.35 14.58
CA SER A 34 5.12 -2.98 14.81
C SER A 34 5.71 -2.29 13.57
N ASN A 35 6.20 -3.06 12.60
CA ASN A 35 6.70 -2.55 11.32
C ASN A 35 5.61 -2.39 10.25
N THR A 36 4.35 -2.66 10.60
CA THR A 36 3.22 -2.58 9.67
C THR A 36 2.35 -1.37 9.97
N SER A 37 2.03 -0.60 8.94
CA SER A 37 1.08 0.53 9.00
C SER A 37 -0.10 0.28 8.08
N MET A 38 -1.30 0.64 8.52
CA MET A 38 -2.54 0.47 7.77
C MET A 38 -2.95 1.80 7.14
N LEU A 39 -3.01 1.86 5.80
CA LEU A 39 -3.55 2.98 5.04
C LEU A 39 -4.97 2.62 4.60
N LEU A 40 -5.96 3.02 5.39
CA LEU A 40 -7.36 2.70 5.14
C LEU A 40 -7.97 3.66 4.11
N GLY A 41 -8.51 3.12 3.02
CA GLY A 41 -9.14 3.89 1.96
C GLY A 41 -9.44 3.10 0.70
N ASP A 42 -10.10 3.75 -0.25
CA ASP A 42 -10.24 3.24 -1.61
C ASP A 42 -8.89 3.27 -2.33
N SER A 43 -8.53 2.17 -3.00
CA SER A 43 -7.20 2.01 -3.58
C SER A 43 -6.89 3.04 -4.67
N LYS A 44 -7.87 3.44 -5.48
CA LYS A 44 -7.65 4.45 -6.53
C LYS A 44 -7.45 5.82 -5.89
N LYS A 45 -8.35 6.20 -4.98
CA LYS A 45 -8.26 7.50 -4.30
C LYS A 45 -6.96 7.68 -3.52
N THR A 46 -6.50 6.64 -2.81
CA THR A 46 -5.26 6.71 -2.03
C THR A 46 -4.04 6.85 -2.93
N VAL A 47 -4.00 6.13 -4.06
CA VAL A 47 -2.90 6.22 -5.03
C VAL A 47 -2.90 7.58 -5.73
N ASP A 48 -4.06 8.09 -6.17
CA ASP A 48 -4.17 9.40 -6.82
C ASP A 48 -3.72 10.53 -5.86
N ALA A 49 -4.09 10.42 -4.57
CA ALA A 49 -3.63 11.35 -3.53
C ALA A 49 -2.12 11.27 -3.31
N LEU A 50 -1.54 10.07 -3.30
CA LEU A 50 -0.08 9.87 -3.18
C LEU A 50 0.67 10.48 -4.36
N VAL A 51 0.19 10.26 -5.59
CA VAL A 51 0.79 10.85 -6.80
C VAL A 51 0.76 12.37 -6.71
N THR A 52 -0.37 12.95 -6.30
CA THR A 52 -0.53 14.40 -6.14
C THR A 52 0.41 14.97 -5.07
N ALA A 53 0.59 14.25 -3.96
CA ALA A 53 1.48 14.67 -2.87
C ALA A 53 2.97 14.56 -3.23
N VAL A 54 3.34 13.59 -4.06
CA VAL A 54 4.74 13.34 -4.46
C VAL A 54 5.15 14.16 -5.70
N ALA A 55 4.21 14.50 -6.58
CA ALA A 55 4.45 15.31 -7.78
C ALA A 55 5.33 16.57 -7.56
N PRO A 56 5.10 17.43 -6.53
CA PRO A 56 5.94 18.62 -6.33
C PRO A 56 7.38 18.31 -5.91
N HIS A 57 7.64 17.11 -5.38
CA HIS A 57 8.96 16.67 -4.92
C HIS A 57 9.68 15.75 -5.92
N CYS A 58 8.99 15.34 -6.99
CA CYS A 58 9.53 14.40 -7.97
C CYS A 58 10.24 15.13 -9.11
N ARG A 59 11.53 15.42 -8.92
CA ARG A 59 12.37 16.11 -9.92
C ARG A 59 12.91 15.19 -11.04
N VAL A 60 12.62 13.88 -11.01
CA VAL A 60 13.36 12.87 -11.79
C VAL A 60 12.47 11.92 -12.62
N VAL A 61 11.14 11.85 -12.38
CA VAL A 61 10.27 10.84 -13.05
C VAL A 61 9.35 11.43 -14.13
N CYS A 62 9.31 12.75 -14.30
CA CYS A 62 8.41 13.41 -15.26
C CYS A 62 8.78 13.21 -16.74
N ASP A 63 9.92 12.57 -17.08
CA ASP A 63 10.30 12.28 -18.47
C ASP A 63 9.73 10.96 -19.02
N ILE A 64 8.96 10.21 -18.23
CA ILE A 64 8.26 9.02 -18.73
C ILE A 64 6.83 9.42 -19.05
N PRO A 65 6.40 9.37 -20.33
CA PRO A 65 5.05 9.75 -20.70
C PRO A 65 4.06 8.76 -20.06
N VAL A 66 3.35 9.23 -19.04
CA VAL A 66 2.15 8.55 -18.52
C VAL A 66 1.06 8.76 -19.58
N LYS A 67 1.07 7.90 -20.60
CA LYS A 67 -0.03 7.78 -21.55
C LYS A 67 -1.25 7.28 -20.79
N ALA A 68 -2.28 8.13 -20.76
CA ALA A 68 -3.64 7.78 -20.36
C ALA A 68 -4.18 6.59 -21.20
#